data_AF-A0A4Q3VJX7-F1
#
_entry.id   AF-A0A4Q3VJX7-F1
#
_cell.length_a   1.000
_cell.length_b   1.000
_cell.length_c   1.000
_cell.angle_alpha   90.00
_cell.angle_beta   90.00
_cell.angle_gamma   90.00
#
_symmetry.space_group_name_H-M   'P 1'
#
loop_
_entity.id
_entity.type
_entity.pdbx_description
1 polymer ?
#
loop_
_entity_poly.entity_id
_entity_poly.type
_entity_poly.pdbx_seq_one_letter_code
_entity_poly.pdbx_strand_id
1 'polypeptide(L)'
;MIRLFLLCLFTLTLISGKKQAPAAWIRINQLGYTPSGIKVAVWGSKENTRISNWQLIDASTKKIASSGKAGEAFGAYGPFQQTYRLNFSSFKKPGRYYLQAGGAKSPEFEIGTDVYKGAADFCLRYMRQQRTGFNPYLKDSCHTRDGYVLYGEKAGIKDSTYMDVVGGWHDATDYLQYATTSANATYHLLMAYRDFPNVFNDEKQANGLDGKNGMADVLDEARWGLDWLLKMHPEA
;
A
#
# COMPACT_ATOMS: atom_id res chain seq x y z
N MET A 1 1.63 82.63 -0.08
CA MET A 1 2.24 81.30 0.14
C MET A 1 1.14 80.33 0.53
N ILE A 2 1.08 79.16 -0.13
CA ILE A 2 0.50 77.86 0.25
C ILE A 2 0.03 77.19 -1.07
N ARG A 3 0.82 76.21 -1.53
CA ARG A 3 0.53 75.36 -2.70
C ARG A 3 -0.29 74.16 -2.22
N LEU A 4 -1.43 73.91 -2.87
CA LEU A 4 -2.25 72.71 -2.71
C LEU A 4 -1.64 71.59 -3.56
N PHE A 5 -1.22 70.48 -2.94
CA PHE A 5 -0.86 69.25 -3.64
C PHE A 5 -1.91 68.18 -3.28
N LEU A 6 -2.79 67.84 -4.23
CA LEU A 6 -3.64 66.65 -4.15
C LEU A 6 -2.82 65.44 -4.60
N LEU A 7 -2.53 64.52 -3.70
CA LEU A 7 -1.99 63.20 -4.01
C LEU A 7 -3.16 62.23 -4.23
N CYS A 8 -3.44 61.86 -5.48
CA CYS A 8 -4.31 60.72 -5.78
C CYS A 8 -3.52 59.42 -5.59
N LEU A 9 -3.79 58.70 -4.50
CA LEU A 9 -3.29 57.33 -4.32
C LEU A 9 -4.16 56.36 -5.13
N PHE A 10 -3.61 55.80 -6.20
CA PHE A 10 -4.18 54.65 -6.89
C PHE A 10 -3.87 53.39 -6.07
N THR A 11 -4.84 52.88 -5.31
CA THR A 11 -4.73 51.58 -4.63
C THR A 11 -4.94 50.46 -5.63
N LEU A 12 -3.84 49.88 -6.12
CA LEU A 12 -3.84 48.65 -6.91
C LEU A 12 -4.17 47.47 -5.96
N THR A 13 -5.43 47.07 -5.89
CA THR A 13 -5.85 45.86 -5.16
C THR A 13 -5.38 44.62 -5.92
N LEU A 14 -4.26 44.04 -5.47
CA LEU A 14 -3.86 42.69 -5.84
C LEU A 14 -4.91 41.70 -5.33
N ILE A 15 -5.84 41.31 -6.20
CA ILE A 15 -6.77 40.20 -5.94
C ILE A 15 -5.94 38.93 -5.97
N SER A 16 -5.38 38.55 -4.83
CA SER A 16 -4.82 37.23 -4.61
C SER A 16 -6.00 36.26 -4.52
N GLY A 17 -6.42 35.72 -5.67
CA GLY A 17 -7.44 34.69 -5.74
C GLY A 17 -6.96 33.46 -4.99
N LYS A 18 -7.47 33.24 -3.76
CA LYS A 18 -7.28 31.97 -3.05
C LYS A 18 -7.81 30.87 -3.96
N LYS A 19 -6.92 30.05 -4.51
CA LYS A 19 -7.29 28.87 -5.28
C LYS A 19 -8.10 27.96 -4.36
N GLN A 20 -9.41 27.90 -4.59
CA GLN A 20 -10.31 27.10 -3.79
C GLN A 20 -9.83 25.64 -3.82
N ALA A 21 -9.80 25.00 -2.66
CA ALA A 21 -9.45 23.59 -2.59
C ALA A 21 -10.37 22.80 -3.54
N PRO A 22 -9.86 21.77 -4.25
CA PRO A 22 -10.70 20.98 -5.14
C PRO A 22 -11.91 20.44 -4.38
N ALA A 23 -13.11 20.57 -4.96
CA ALA A 23 -14.33 20.00 -4.38
C ALA A 23 -14.49 18.51 -4.71
N ALA A 24 -13.80 18.02 -5.74
CA ALA A 24 -13.90 16.66 -6.25
C ALA A 24 -12.54 16.02 -6.56
N TRP A 25 -12.47 14.69 -6.48
CA TRP A 25 -11.28 13.87 -6.69
C TRP A 25 -11.61 12.61 -7.47
N ILE A 26 -10.62 12.05 -8.15
CA ILE A 26 -10.69 10.72 -8.77
C ILE A 26 -9.64 9.83 -8.11
N ARG A 27 -10.10 8.76 -7.45
CA ARG A 27 -9.28 7.71 -6.84
C ARG A 27 -9.12 6.56 -7.83
N ILE A 28 -7.89 6.10 -7.98
CA ILE A 28 -7.46 5.08 -8.93
C ILE A 28 -6.53 4.08 -8.22
N ASN A 29 -6.28 2.95 -8.85
CA ASN A 29 -5.10 2.15 -8.53
C ASN A 29 -3.85 2.91 -9.02
N GLN A 30 -2.97 3.29 -8.10
CA GLN A 30 -1.76 4.05 -8.43
C GLN A 30 -0.65 3.19 -9.04
N LEU A 31 -0.66 1.87 -8.85
CA LEU A 31 0.22 0.97 -9.59
C LEU A 31 -0.21 0.87 -11.06
N GLY A 32 -1.52 0.84 -11.29
CA GLY A 32 -2.11 0.76 -12.62
C GLY A 32 -3.09 -0.38 -12.76
N TYR A 33 -3.32 -0.81 -14.00
CA TYR A 33 -4.28 -1.84 -14.35
C TYR A 33 -3.74 -2.74 -15.46
N THR A 34 -4.02 -4.04 -15.41
CA THR A 34 -3.68 -4.92 -16.54
C THR A 34 -4.64 -4.73 -17.72
N PRO A 35 -4.20 -4.95 -18.98
CA PRO A 35 -5.07 -4.81 -20.15
C PRO A 35 -6.38 -5.58 -20.06
N SER A 36 -6.37 -6.81 -19.55
CA SER A 36 -7.55 -7.65 -19.36
C SER A 36 -8.26 -7.45 -18.01
N GLY A 37 -7.63 -6.78 -17.05
CA GLY A 37 -8.16 -6.58 -15.71
C GLY A 37 -9.36 -5.64 -15.66
N ILE A 38 -10.11 -5.74 -14.58
CA ILE A 38 -11.18 -4.79 -14.23
C ILE A 38 -10.55 -3.45 -13.87
N LYS A 39 -11.06 -2.38 -14.47
CA LYS A 39 -10.56 -1.02 -14.30
C LYS A 39 -11.70 -0.11 -13.91
N VAL A 40 -11.69 0.28 -12.64
CA VAL A 40 -12.70 1.17 -12.07
C VAL A 40 -11.98 2.22 -11.24
N ALA A 41 -12.31 3.47 -11.51
CA ALA A 41 -11.94 4.61 -10.67
C ALA A 41 -13.15 5.04 -9.84
N VAL A 42 -12.90 5.69 -8.71
CA VAL A 42 -13.94 6.28 -7.87
C VAL A 42 -13.82 7.79 -7.97
N TRP A 43 -14.79 8.43 -8.59
CA TRP A 43 -14.95 9.88 -8.49
C TRP A 43 -15.72 10.17 -7.19
N GLY A 44 -15.30 11.19 -6.44
CA GLY A 44 -15.98 11.62 -5.22
C GLY A 44 -15.92 13.13 -5.05
N SER A 45 -17.04 13.73 -4.64
CA SER A 45 -17.15 15.16 -4.35
C SER A 45 -17.60 15.40 -2.90
N LYS A 46 -17.05 16.45 -2.28
CA LYS A 46 -17.52 16.98 -1.00
C LYS A 46 -18.84 17.75 -1.12
N GLU A 47 -19.28 18.01 -2.35
CA GLU A 47 -20.56 18.64 -2.68
C GLU A 47 -21.51 17.60 -3.28
N ASN A 48 -22.80 17.94 -3.39
CA ASN A 48 -23.80 17.08 -4.04
C ASN A 48 -23.79 17.18 -5.57
N THR A 49 -22.60 17.30 -6.16
CA THR A 49 -22.39 17.46 -7.60
C THR A 49 -22.67 16.15 -8.33
N ARG A 50 -23.45 16.21 -9.41
CA ARG A 50 -23.66 15.07 -10.31
C ARG A 50 -22.76 15.17 -11.54
N ILE A 51 -22.23 14.04 -11.99
CA ILE A 51 -21.47 13.93 -13.23
C ILE A 51 -22.18 13.00 -14.20
N SER A 52 -22.09 13.29 -15.49
CA SER A 52 -22.70 12.49 -16.54
C SER A 52 -21.68 11.64 -17.31
N ASN A 53 -20.47 12.16 -17.48
CA ASN A 53 -19.44 11.57 -18.34
C ASN A 53 -18.05 11.61 -17.68
N TRP A 54 -17.17 10.75 -18.19
CA TRP A 54 -15.75 10.73 -17.89
C TRP A 54 -14.94 10.54 -19.18
N GLN A 55 -13.68 10.96 -19.14
CA GLN A 55 -12.71 10.81 -20.22
C GLN A 55 -11.43 10.17 -19.69
N LEU A 56 -10.91 9.20 -20.43
CA LEU A 56 -9.57 8.66 -20.28
C LEU A 56 -8.68 9.36 -21.32
N ILE A 57 -7.64 10.02 -20.85
CA ILE A 57 -6.74 10.82 -21.69
C ILE A 57 -5.37 10.19 -21.72
N ASP A 58 -4.80 10.05 -22.91
CA ASP A 58 -3.42 9.64 -23.11
C ASP A 58 -2.48 10.70 -22.53
N ALA A 59 -1.63 10.30 -21.59
CA ALA A 59 -0.76 11.23 -20.87
C ALA A 59 0.30 11.85 -21.78
N SER A 60 0.71 11.19 -22.86
CA SER A 60 1.71 11.71 -23.80
C SER A 60 1.08 12.66 -24.82
N THR A 61 0.02 12.23 -25.49
CA THR A 61 -0.57 13.02 -26.59
C THR A 61 -1.59 14.03 -26.11
N LYS A 62 -2.03 13.95 -24.85
CA LYS A 62 -3.14 14.73 -24.26
C LYS A 62 -4.45 14.60 -25.03
N LYS A 63 -4.62 13.53 -25.82
CA LYS A 63 -5.83 13.23 -26.59
C LYS A 63 -6.73 12.27 -25.81
N ILE A 64 -8.03 12.40 -26.01
CA ILE A 64 -9.01 11.46 -25.45
C ILE A 64 -8.76 10.08 -26.08
N ALA A 65 -8.37 9.12 -25.24
CA ALA A 65 -8.16 7.73 -25.63
C ALA A 65 -9.46 6.92 -25.51
N SER A 66 -10.30 7.26 -24.54
CA SER A 66 -11.63 6.67 -24.35
C SER A 66 -12.52 7.63 -23.55
N SER A 67 -13.83 7.41 -23.60
CA SER A 67 -14.81 8.14 -22.80
C SER A 67 -16.00 7.25 -22.51
N GLY A 68 -16.74 7.57 -21.45
CA GLY A 68 -17.97 6.86 -21.12
C GLY A 68 -18.88 7.64 -20.20
N LYS A 69 -20.06 7.08 -19.96
CA LYS A 69 -21.02 7.62 -18.98
C LYS A 69 -20.58 7.26 -17.56
N ALA A 70 -20.81 8.16 -16.62
CA ALA A 70 -20.52 7.93 -15.19
C ALA A 70 -21.51 6.93 -14.54
N GLY A 71 -22.66 6.70 -15.17
CA GLY A 71 -23.71 5.82 -14.65
C GLY A 71 -24.47 6.47 -13.48
N GLU A 72 -25.02 5.63 -12.62
CA GLU A 72 -25.74 6.06 -11.43
C GLU A 72 -24.80 6.50 -10.31
N ALA A 73 -25.28 7.45 -9.52
CA ALA A 73 -24.56 7.94 -8.35
C ALA A 73 -24.64 6.90 -7.23
N PHE A 74 -23.52 6.64 -6.55
CA PHE A 74 -23.42 5.70 -5.43
C PHE A 74 -23.70 6.36 -4.07
N GLY A 75 -23.96 7.66 -4.04
CA GLY A 75 -24.23 8.41 -2.81
C GLY A 75 -22.96 8.73 -2.02
N ALA A 76 -23.17 9.04 -0.74
CA ALA A 76 -22.11 9.43 0.18
C ALA A 76 -21.22 8.23 0.55
N TYR A 77 -19.91 8.46 0.61
CA TYR A 77 -18.92 7.48 1.08
C TYR A 77 -17.68 8.18 1.64
N GLY A 78 -17.28 7.81 2.86
CA GLY A 78 -16.16 8.45 3.56
C GLY A 78 -16.36 9.97 3.65
N PRO A 79 -15.41 10.80 3.18
CA PRO A 79 -15.51 12.26 3.25
C PRO A 79 -16.36 12.88 2.13
N PHE A 80 -16.95 12.09 1.22
CA PHE A 80 -17.66 12.58 0.04
C PHE A 80 -19.19 12.53 0.24
N GLN A 81 -19.87 13.58 -0.20
CA GLN A 81 -21.34 13.63 -0.26
C GLN A 81 -21.91 12.89 -1.47
N GLN A 82 -21.12 12.79 -2.55
CA GLN A 82 -21.53 12.08 -3.77
C GLN A 82 -20.35 11.32 -4.38
N THR A 83 -20.59 10.10 -4.85
CA THR A 83 -19.58 9.25 -5.49
C THR A 83 -20.09 8.54 -6.75
N TYR A 84 -19.17 8.22 -7.66
CA TYR A 84 -19.44 7.48 -8.90
C TYR A 84 -18.33 6.47 -9.17
N ARG A 85 -18.69 5.32 -9.75
CA ARG A 85 -17.73 4.31 -10.21
C ARG A 85 -17.53 4.43 -11.72
N LEU A 86 -16.36 4.92 -12.12
CA LEU A 86 -16.01 5.12 -13.52
C LEU A 86 -15.37 3.84 -14.05
N ASN A 87 -16.14 3.02 -14.76
CA ASN A 87 -15.65 1.75 -15.33
C ASN A 87 -15.12 1.96 -16.75
N PHE A 88 -13.83 1.70 -16.94
CA PHE A 88 -13.13 1.80 -18.23
C PHE A 88 -12.46 0.46 -18.60
N SER A 89 -13.00 -0.65 -18.12
CA SER A 89 -12.44 -1.99 -18.30
C SER A 89 -12.32 -2.42 -19.76
N SER A 90 -13.21 -1.91 -20.63
CA SER A 90 -13.20 -2.17 -22.08
C SER A 90 -11.96 -1.61 -22.79
N PHE A 91 -11.29 -0.60 -22.20
CA PHE A 91 -10.07 -0.05 -22.73
C PHE A 91 -8.87 -0.93 -22.35
N LYS A 92 -8.16 -1.44 -23.37
CA LYS A 92 -7.09 -2.43 -23.20
C LYS A 92 -5.73 -1.98 -23.69
N LYS A 93 -5.64 -0.85 -24.40
CA LYS A 93 -4.39 -0.40 -25.02
C LYS A 93 -3.37 -0.03 -23.94
N PRO A 94 -2.18 -0.66 -23.91
CA PRO A 94 -1.16 -0.29 -22.95
C PRO A 94 -0.71 1.16 -23.10
N GLY A 95 -0.24 1.78 -22.01
CA GLY A 95 0.24 3.16 -22.00
C GLY A 95 0.02 3.85 -20.66
N ARG A 96 0.36 5.15 -20.60
CA ARG A 96 0.10 6.01 -19.44
C ARG A 96 -1.09 6.91 -19.71
N TYR A 97 -2.00 6.98 -18.74
CA TYR A 97 -3.25 7.67 -18.87
C TYR A 97 -3.61 8.44 -17.60
N TYR A 98 -4.56 9.36 -17.69
CA TYR A 98 -5.26 9.89 -16.54
C TYR A 98 -6.75 10.05 -16.86
N LEU A 99 -7.59 10.07 -15.83
CA LEU A 99 -9.03 10.30 -15.95
C LEU A 99 -9.39 11.76 -15.69
N GLN A 100 -10.43 12.23 -16.36
CA GLN A 100 -11.10 13.50 -16.09
C GLN A 100 -12.62 13.29 -16.00
N ALA A 101 -13.24 13.89 -14.97
CA ALA A 101 -14.68 13.90 -14.78
C ALA A 101 -15.08 14.99 -13.77
N GLY A 102 -16.16 15.74 -14.06
CA GLY A 102 -16.69 16.76 -13.12
C GLY A 102 -15.66 17.78 -12.64
N GLY A 103 -14.77 18.24 -13.51
CA GLY A 103 -13.69 19.18 -13.18
C GLY A 103 -12.50 18.56 -12.41
N ALA A 104 -12.60 17.30 -11.96
CA ALA A 104 -11.51 16.58 -11.33
C ALA A 104 -10.63 15.87 -12.36
N LYS A 105 -9.33 15.76 -12.04
CA LYS A 105 -8.32 15.02 -12.80
C LYS A 105 -7.59 14.05 -11.86
N SER A 106 -7.42 12.78 -12.27
CA SER A 106 -6.60 11.82 -11.50
C SER A 106 -5.10 12.09 -11.69
N PRO A 107 -4.25 11.56 -10.80
CA PRO A 107 -2.85 11.31 -11.15
C PRO A 107 -2.73 10.44 -12.42
N GLU A 108 -1.57 10.47 -13.05
CA GLU A 108 -1.26 9.55 -14.15
C GLU A 108 -1.09 8.13 -13.61
N PHE A 109 -1.51 7.14 -14.40
CA PHE A 109 -1.39 5.72 -14.09
C PHE A 109 -1.13 4.90 -15.34
N GLU A 110 -0.64 3.68 -15.14
CA GLU A 110 -0.31 2.77 -16.22
C GLU A 110 -1.44 1.78 -16.51
N ILE A 111 -1.65 1.49 -17.79
CA ILE A 111 -2.29 0.26 -18.23
C ILE A 111 -1.20 -0.56 -18.90
N GLY A 112 -0.86 -1.71 -18.32
CA GLY A 112 0.34 -2.48 -18.70
C GLY A 112 0.28 -3.92 -18.21
N THR A 113 0.95 -4.84 -18.89
CA THR A 113 0.94 -6.27 -18.54
C THR A 113 1.72 -6.58 -17.26
N ASP A 114 2.58 -5.66 -16.84
CA ASP A 114 3.57 -5.81 -15.78
C ASP A 114 3.39 -4.79 -14.63
N VAL A 115 2.24 -4.11 -14.56
CA VAL A 115 1.92 -3.11 -13.50
C VAL A 115 2.03 -3.63 -12.06
N TYR A 116 1.97 -4.95 -11.87
CA TYR A 116 2.11 -5.61 -10.57
C TYR A 116 3.40 -6.42 -10.43
N LYS A 117 4.27 -6.42 -11.45
CA LYS A 117 5.53 -7.17 -11.43
C LYS A 117 6.41 -6.66 -10.28
N GLY A 118 6.88 -7.57 -9.44
CA GLY A 118 7.68 -7.26 -8.26
C GLY A 118 6.91 -6.72 -7.05
N ALA A 119 5.58 -6.56 -7.13
CA ALA A 119 4.79 -6.10 -5.99
C ALA A 119 4.78 -7.14 -4.84
N ALA A 120 4.79 -8.43 -5.18
CA ALA A 120 4.86 -9.51 -4.20
C ALA A 120 6.19 -9.49 -3.43
N ASP A 121 7.32 -9.38 -4.13
CA ASP A 121 8.65 -9.26 -3.52
C ASP A 121 8.80 -7.97 -2.71
N PHE A 122 8.19 -6.87 -3.17
CA PHE A 122 8.18 -5.61 -2.45
C PHE A 122 7.53 -5.76 -1.06
N CYS A 123 6.42 -6.49 -0.95
CA CYS A 123 5.77 -6.75 0.33
C CYS A 123 6.68 -7.52 1.31
N LEU A 124 7.52 -8.44 0.82
CA LEU A 124 8.47 -9.18 1.66
C LEU A 124 9.54 -8.27 2.27
N ARG A 125 9.80 -7.09 1.70
CA ARG A 125 10.72 -6.11 2.32
C ARG A 125 10.23 -5.66 3.69
N TYR A 126 8.92 -5.45 3.85
CA TYR A 126 8.34 -5.09 5.13
C TYR A 126 8.51 -6.21 6.14
N MET A 127 8.19 -7.46 5.77
CA MET A 127 8.37 -8.62 6.66
C MET A 127 9.81 -8.73 7.17
N ARG A 128 10.80 -8.56 6.28
CA ARG A 128 12.23 -8.58 6.67
C ARG A 128 12.63 -7.46 7.63
N GLN A 129 12.03 -6.28 7.49
CA GLN A 129 12.23 -5.16 8.41
C GLN A 129 11.66 -5.45 9.80
N GLN A 130 10.64 -6.29 9.88
CA GLN A 130 10.00 -6.67 11.13
C GLN A 130 10.70 -7.83 11.84
N ARG A 131 11.72 -8.45 11.26
CA ARG A 131 12.42 -9.58 11.88
C ARG A 131 13.01 -9.21 13.25
N THR A 132 12.78 -10.11 14.21
CA THR A 132 13.31 -10.09 15.58
C THR A 132 14.44 -11.12 15.69
N GLY A 133 15.49 -10.86 16.48
CA GLY A 133 16.78 -11.54 16.30
C GLY A 133 17.59 -10.82 15.22
N PHE A 134 18.15 -11.52 14.23
CA PHE A 134 18.89 -10.85 13.14
C PHE A 134 17.94 -10.12 12.18
N ASN A 135 18.16 -8.81 12.03
CA ASN A 135 17.42 -7.94 11.13
C ASN A 135 18.30 -7.53 9.93
N PRO A 136 18.02 -8.05 8.71
CA PRO A 136 18.87 -7.79 7.54
C PRO A 136 18.81 -6.35 7.05
N TYR A 137 17.76 -5.59 7.40
CA TYR A 137 17.62 -4.19 7.00
C TYR A 137 18.53 -3.29 7.83
N LEU A 138 18.57 -3.51 9.15
CA LEU A 138 19.45 -2.78 10.06
C LEU A 138 20.88 -3.35 10.08
N LYS A 139 21.06 -4.59 9.62
CA LYS A 139 22.30 -5.38 9.74
C LYS A 139 22.76 -5.51 11.20
N ASP A 140 21.79 -5.66 12.10
CA ASP A 140 22.00 -5.76 13.54
C ASP A 140 20.95 -6.70 14.15
N SER A 141 21.01 -6.94 15.46
CA SER A 141 20.07 -7.79 16.17
C SER A 141 19.38 -7.11 17.35
N CYS A 142 18.09 -7.38 17.50
CA CYS A 142 17.29 -7.01 18.65
C CYS A 142 16.77 -8.27 19.36
N HIS A 143 16.29 -8.13 20.60
CA HIS A 143 15.60 -9.21 21.31
C HIS A 143 16.37 -10.53 21.35
N THR A 144 17.70 -10.45 21.46
CA THR A 144 18.63 -11.59 21.43
C THR A 144 18.55 -12.48 22.67
N ARG A 145 17.61 -12.19 23.58
CA ARG A 145 17.39 -12.90 24.85
C ARG A 145 15.90 -13.14 25.13
N ASP A 146 15.06 -13.08 24.11
CA ASP A 146 13.67 -13.52 24.27
C ASP A 146 13.67 -15.05 24.54
N GLY A 147 12.98 -15.57 25.56
CA GLY A 147 12.06 -14.93 26.48
C GLY A 147 11.96 -15.67 27.82
N TYR A 148 11.08 -15.18 28.69
CA TYR A 148 10.85 -15.72 30.02
C TYR A 148 9.39 -16.12 30.19
N VAL A 149 9.15 -17.30 30.76
CA VAL A 149 7.80 -17.82 30.97
C VAL A 149 7.07 -16.98 32.01
N LEU A 150 5.81 -16.63 31.71
CA LEU A 150 4.86 -16.03 32.64
C LEU A 150 3.60 -16.89 32.66
N TYR A 151 3.04 -17.14 33.83
CA TYR A 151 1.86 -17.98 34.03
C TYR A 151 2.08 -19.46 33.65
N GLY A 152 3.29 -19.98 33.86
CA GLY A 152 3.71 -21.34 33.50
C GLY A 152 3.19 -22.45 34.42
N GLU A 153 2.62 -22.10 35.57
CA GLU A 153 2.22 -23.05 36.63
C GLU A 153 1.33 -24.18 36.11
N LYS A 154 0.35 -23.88 35.23
CA LYS A 154 -0.55 -24.88 34.65
C LYS A 154 0.16 -25.89 33.75
N ALA A 155 1.33 -25.54 33.23
CA ALA A 155 2.18 -26.39 32.40
C ALA A 155 3.35 -27.00 33.20
N GLY A 156 3.41 -26.81 34.52
CA GLY A 156 4.50 -27.31 35.36
C GLY A 156 5.82 -26.54 35.21
N ILE A 157 5.79 -25.36 34.58
CA ILE A 157 6.98 -24.54 34.33
C ILE A 157 7.00 -23.39 35.34
N LYS A 158 8.14 -23.19 36.00
CA LYS A 158 8.32 -22.06 36.93
C LYS A 158 8.31 -20.74 36.16
N ASP A 159 7.58 -19.75 36.65
CA ASP A 159 7.66 -18.39 36.11
C ASP A 159 9.09 -17.85 36.15
N SER A 160 9.43 -16.99 35.19
CA SER A 160 10.79 -16.50 34.93
C SER A 160 11.79 -17.60 34.54
N THR A 161 11.33 -18.81 34.17
CA THR A 161 12.19 -19.75 33.46
C THR A 161 12.52 -19.17 32.09
N TYR A 162 13.82 -19.11 31.77
CA TYR A 162 14.28 -18.70 30.45
C TYR A 162 13.98 -19.80 29.43
N MET A 163 13.43 -19.42 28.28
CA MET A 163 13.25 -20.27 27.11
C MET A 163 13.69 -19.49 25.88
N ASP A 164 14.60 -20.04 25.06
CA ASP A 164 15.00 -19.39 23.81
C ASP A 164 13.83 -19.41 22.82
N VAL A 165 13.20 -18.25 22.66
CA VAL A 165 12.17 -17.98 21.66
C VAL A 165 12.58 -16.83 20.73
N VAL A 166 13.89 -16.61 20.56
CA VAL A 166 14.43 -15.59 19.64
C VAL A 166 14.09 -15.97 18.20
N GLY A 167 13.65 -14.99 17.42
CA GLY A 167 13.18 -15.14 16.04
C GLY A 167 11.84 -14.46 15.86
N GLY A 168 11.16 -14.70 14.74
CA GLY A 168 9.82 -14.17 14.49
C GLY A 168 9.82 -12.73 14.00
N TRP A 169 8.67 -12.09 14.11
CA TRP A 169 8.47 -10.70 13.69
C TRP A 169 7.85 -9.87 14.81
N HIS A 170 8.33 -8.64 14.95
CA HIS A 170 7.57 -7.58 15.59
C HIS A 170 6.20 -7.47 14.90
N ASP A 171 5.12 -7.61 15.66
CA ASP A 171 3.77 -7.79 15.11
C ASP A 171 3.27 -6.55 14.35
N ALA A 172 3.58 -5.38 14.89
CA ALA A 172 3.23 -4.10 14.29
C ALA A 172 4.37 -3.08 14.52
N THR A 173 4.03 -1.88 14.97
CA THR A 173 5.00 -0.81 15.23
C THR A 173 5.63 -0.90 16.62
N ASP A 174 5.07 -1.73 17.51
CA ASP A 174 5.70 -2.14 18.75
C ASP A 174 6.60 -3.36 18.53
N TYR A 175 7.32 -3.78 19.56
CA TYR A 175 8.26 -4.92 19.46
C TYR A 175 7.72 -6.22 20.07
N LEU A 176 6.41 -6.31 20.34
CA LEU A 176 5.79 -7.54 20.80
C LEU A 176 5.57 -8.50 19.64
N GLN A 177 5.43 -9.78 19.97
CA GLN A 177 5.22 -10.87 19.02
C GLN A 177 4.01 -11.69 19.45
N TYR A 178 3.12 -12.03 18.52
CA TYR A 178 1.91 -12.80 18.82
C TYR A 178 1.83 -14.05 17.95
N ALA A 179 1.56 -15.19 18.58
CA ALA A 179 1.46 -16.48 17.89
C ALA A 179 0.36 -16.49 16.82
N THR A 180 -0.82 -15.94 17.14
CA THR A 180 -1.98 -15.95 16.23
C THR A 180 -1.73 -15.20 14.93
N THR A 181 -1.15 -14.00 15.00
CA THR A 181 -0.86 -13.16 13.82
C THR A 181 0.34 -13.70 13.04
N SER A 182 1.39 -14.16 13.72
CA SER A 182 2.56 -14.78 13.10
C SER A 182 2.21 -16.08 12.37
N ALA A 183 1.35 -16.92 12.96
CA ALA A 183 0.82 -18.13 12.33
C ALA A 183 0.00 -17.78 11.09
N ASN A 184 -0.86 -16.77 11.16
CA ASN A 184 -1.65 -16.32 10.01
C ASN A 184 -0.77 -15.76 8.89
N ALA A 185 0.24 -14.94 9.22
CA ALA A 185 1.19 -14.41 8.25
C ALA A 185 1.98 -15.55 7.58
N THR A 186 2.51 -16.48 8.38
CA THR A 186 3.23 -17.68 7.88
C THR A 186 2.36 -18.50 6.93
N TYR A 187 1.10 -18.77 7.31
CA TYR A 187 0.15 -19.46 6.46
C TYR A 187 -0.07 -18.74 5.12
N HIS A 188 -0.27 -17.42 5.13
CA HIS A 188 -0.46 -16.66 3.91
C HIS A 188 0.78 -16.64 3.00
N LEU A 189 2.00 -16.60 3.55
CA LEU A 189 3.23 -16.72 2.76
C LEU A 189 3.32 -18.08 2.07
N LEU A 190 3.07 -19.18 2.80
CA LEU A 190 3.06 -20.53 2.25
C LEU A 190 1.98 -20.73 1.18
N MET A 191 0.77 -20.23 1.43
CA MET A 191 -0.35 -20.31 0.50
C MET A 191 -0.11 -19.49 -0.77
N ALA A 192 0.46 -18.29 -0.64
CA ALA A 192 0.80 -17.46 -1.78
C ALA A 192 1.80 -18.16 -2.69
N TYR A 193 2.82 -18.82 -2.13
CA TYR A 193 3.74 -19.63 -2.93
C TYR A 193 3.07 -20.85 -3.54
N ARG A 194 2.24 -21.58 -2.79
CA ARG A 194 1.50 -22.75 -3.29
C ARG A 194 0.66 -22.43 -4.52
N ASP A 195 -0.07 -21.32 -4.48
CA ASP A 195 -1.02 -20.94 -5.52
C ASP A 195 -0.34 -20.17 -6.67
N PHE A 196 0.76 -19.46 -6.39
CA PHE A 196 1.46 -18.60 -7.34
C PHE A 196 2.99 -18.75 -7.27
N PRO A 197 3.57 -19.95 -7.51
CA PRO A 197 4.99 -20.19 -7.26
C PRO A 197 5.94 -19.37 -8.14
N ASN A 198 5.47 -18.93 -9.32
CA ASN A 198 6.29 -18.21 -10.30
C ASN A 198 6.32 -16.68 -10.10
N VAL A 199 5.67 -16.13 -9.08
CA VAL A 199 5.60 -14.66 -8.88
C VAL A 199 6.67 -14.12 -7.93
N PHE A 200 7.35 -15.00 -7.19
CA PHE A 200 8.37 -14.65 -6.21
C PHE A 200 9.76 -14.95 -6.78
N ASN A 201 10.72 -14.06 -6.54
CA ASN A 201 12.09 -14.26 -6.98
C ASN A 201 12.92 -15.01 -5.93
N ASP A 202 14.15 -15.35 -6.32
CA ASP A 202 15.25 -15.78 -5.45
C ASP A 202 16.35 -14.72 -5.58
N GLU A 203 16.30 -13.74 -4.68
CA GLU A 203 17.21 -12.60 -4.62
C GLU A 203 17.82 -12.39 -3.23
N LYS A 204 17.31 -13.09 -2.21
CA LYS A 204 17.78 -13.01 -0.82
C LYS A 204 18.24 -14.37 -0.31
N GLN A 205 19.24 -14.32 0.56
CA GLN A 205 19.63 -15.46 1.38
C GLN A 205 18.55 -15.71 2.45
N ALA A 206 18.60 -16.87 3.11
CA ALA A 206 17.66 -17.21 4.18
C ALA A 206 17.66 -16.19 5.34
N ASN A 207 18.82 -15.58 5.62
CA ASN A 207 18.95 -14.52 6.62
C ASN A 207 18.42 -13.14 6.15
N GLY A 208 17.94 -13.04 4.90
CA GLY A 208 17.38 -11.85 4.28
C GLY A 208 18.39 -10.86 3.70
N LEU A 209 19.70 -11.17 3.73
CA LEU A 209 20.71 -10.39 3.01
C LEU A 209 20.65 -10.65 1.50
N ASP A 210 21.25 -9.74 0.72
CA ASP A 210 21.32 -9.87 -0.74
C ASP A 210 22.07 -11.13 -1.18
N GLY A 211 21.55 -11.82 -2.20
CA GLY A 211 22.17 -12.98 -2.84
C GLY A 211 21.20 -14.14 -2.98
N LYS A 212 21.47 -15.11 -3.86
CA LYS A 212 20.55 -16.24 -4.14
C LYS A 212 20.87 -17.50 -3.34
N ASN A 213 19.87 -18.23 -2.88
CA ASN A 213 20.06 -19.50 -2.15
C ASN A 213 19.37 -20.70 -2.81
N GLY A 214 18.74 -20.53 -3.97
CA GLY A 214 18.01 -21.57 -4.68
C GLY A 214 16.57 -21.79 -4.17
N MET A 215 16.07 -20.92 -3.29
CA MET A 215 14.72 -20.96 -2.75
C MET A 215 14.00 -19.64 -3.05
N ALA A 216 12.70 -19.70 -3.32
CA ALA A 216 11.92 -18.49 -3.48
C ALA A 216 11.92 -17.70 -2.16
N ASP A 217 12.20 -16.42 -2.23
CA ASP A 217 12.30 -15.47 -1.12
C ASP A 217 11.14 -15.55 -0.11
N VAL A 218 9.93 -15.84 -0.60
CA VAL A 218 8.72 -16.00 0.21
C VAL A 218 8.77 -17.22 1.13
N LEU A 219 9.45 -18.30 0.70
CA LEU A 219 9.62 -19.51 1.49
C LEU A 219 10.67 -19.31 2.59
N ASP A 220 11.74 -18.54 2.32
CA ASP A 220 12.67 -18.13 3.37
C ASP A 220 11.98 -17.31 4.45
N GLU A 221 11.11 -16.37 4.05
CA GLU A 221 10.33 -15.58 5.00
C GLU A 221 9.30 -16.44 5.75
N ALA A 222 8.60 -17.35 5.06
CA ALA A 222 7.68 -18.28 5.70
C ALA A 222 8.39 -19.18 6.72
N ARG A 223 9.58 -19.66 6.39
CA ARG A 223 10.41 -20.46 7.28
C ARG A 223 10.81 -19.68 8.53
N TRP A 224 11.17 -18.40 8.40
CA TRP A 224 11.49 -17.55 9.54
C TRP A 224 10.35 -17.50 10.57
N GLY A 225 9.10 -17.34 10.10
CA GLY A 225 7.92 -17.39 10.96
C GLY A 225 7.67 -18.78 11.55
N LEU A 226 7.81 -19.83 10.75
CA LEU A 226 7.61 -21.21 11.19
C LEU A 226 8.62 -21.62 12.27
N ASP A 227 9.90 -21.27 12.09
CA ASP A 227 10.97 -21.56 13.05
C ASP A 227 10.68 -20.93 14.41
N TRP A 228 10.12 -19.71 14.43
CA TRP A 228 9.67 -19.07 15.67
C TRP A 228 8.43 -19.74 16.27
N LEU A 229 7.43 -20.09 15.46
CA LEU A 229 6.22 -20.79 15.94
C LEU A 229 6.55 -22.13 16.59
N LEU A 230 7.55 -22.87 16.07
CA LEU A 230 8.04 -24.10 16.68
C LEU A 230 8.64 -23.85 18.07
N LYS A 231 9.37 -22.74 18.26
CA LYS A 231 9.88 -22.35 19.58
C LYS A 231 8.77 -21.95 20.57
N MET A 232 7.65 -21.42 20.07
CA MET A 232 6.50 -21.03 20.89
C MET A 232 5.63 -22.22 21.35
N HIS A 233 5.94 -23.43 20.91
CA HIS A 233 5.36 -24.68 21.38
C HIS A 233 6.45 -25.62 21.89
N PRO A 234 7.20 -25.25 22.95
CA PRO A 234 8.29 -26.06 23.46
C PRO A 234 7.76 -27.42 23.94
N GLU A 235 8.41 -28.50 23.51
CA GLU A 235 8.21 -29.81 24.12
C GLU A 235 8.71 -29.77 25.57
N ALA A 236 7.95 -30.39 26.48
CA ALA A 236 8.26 -30.46 27.91
C ALA A 236 9.36 -31.49 28.21
#